data_AF-A0A535LIP8-F1
#
_entry.id   AF-A0A535LIP8-F1
#
_cell.length_a   1.000
_cell.length_b   1.000
_cell.length_c   1.000
_cell.angle_alpha   90.00
_cell.angle_beta   90.00
_cell.angle_gamma   90.00
#
_symmetry.space_group_name_H-M   'P 1'
#
loop_
_entity.id
_entity.type
_entity.pdbx_description
1 polymer ?
#
loop_
_entity_poly.entity_id
_entity_poly.type
_entity_poly.pdbx_seq_one_letter_code
_entity_poly.pdbx_strand_id
1 'polypeptide(L)'
;TGYNMLIIFAALQAIPGEIYESARIDGCSGWRVALHIKIPLVAPALVLTGIFSIIGTLQLFNEPQVLSAISNNINSSFTPNFYAYYTAFGNNNYYYAAALSVVLALVTFVFSFGFLRVTQRQAGV
;
A
#
# COMPACT_ATOMS: atom_id res chain seq x y z
N THR A 1 -1.23 7.12 -0.02
CA THR A 1 -1.85 8.03 -1.01
C THR A 1 -3.07 8.70 -0.39
N GLY A 2 -3.62 9.75 -1.02
CA GLY A 2 -4.84 10.42 -0.52
C GLY A 2 -6.05 9.49 -0.38
N TYR A 3 -6.18 8.52 -1.28
CA TYR A 3 -7.21 7.48 -1.20
C TYR A 3 -7.13 6.65 0.09
N ASN A 4 -5.92 6.23 0.50
CA ASN A 4 -5.73 5.48 1.74
C ASN A 4 -6.12 6.30 2.97
N MET A 5 -5.85 7.60 2.95
CA MET A 5 -6.27 8.51 4.03
C MET A 5 -7.80 8.53 4.15
N LEU A 6 -8.53 8.63 3.04
CA LEU A 6 -9.99 8.62 3.06
C LEU A 6 -10.55 7.30 3.61
N ILE A 7 -9.97 6.15 3.25
CA ILE A 7 -10.37 4.85 3.80
C ILE A 7 -10.18 4.81 5.32
N ILE A 8 -9.00 5.18 5.80
CA ILE A 8 -8.68 5.17 7.24
C ILE A 8 -9.56 6.17 7.98
N PHE A 9 -9.79 7.34 7.41
CA PHE A 9 -10.65 8.38 7.99
C PHE A 9 -12.10 7.92 8.11
N ALA A 10 -12.66 7.33 7.04
CA ALA A 10 -14.01 6.79 7.06
C ALA A 10 -14.14 5.67 8.10
N ALA A 11 -13.14 4.80 8.22
CA ALA A 11 -13.10 3.76 9.25
C ALA A 11 -13.05 4.34 10.68
N LEU A 12 -12.29 5.41 10.90
CA LEU A 12 -12.26 6.12 12.19
C LEU A 12 -13.59 6.81 12.51
N GLN A 13 -14.29 7.35 11.51
CA GLN A 13 -15.60 7.98 11.67
C GLN A 13 -16.70 6.98 12.05
N ALA A 14 -16.57 5.73 11.62
CA ALA A 14 -17.52 4.68 11.95
C ALA A 14 -17.45 4.21 13.42
N ILE A 15 -16.41 4.61 14.18
CA ILE A 15 -16.26 4.23 15.59
C ILE A 15 -17.26 5.03 16.44
N PRO A 16 -18.16 4.37 17.20
CA PRO A 16 -19.12 5.03 18.08
C PRO A 16 -18.44 5.94 19.13
N GLY A 17 -19.04 7.12 19.36
CA GLY A 17 -18.53 8.10 20.32
C GLY A 17 -18.42 7.57 21.76
N GLU A 18 -19.33 6.68 22.15
CA GLU A 18 -19.41 6.04 23.46
C GLU A 18 -18.12 5.27 23.84
N ILE A 19 -17.39 4.72 22.86
CA ILE A 19 -16.10 4.04 23.12
C ILE A 19 -15.03 5.04 23.58
N TYR A 20 -15.09 6.29 23.10
CA TYR A 20 -14.19 7.33 23.57
C TYR A 20 -14.58 7.87 24.93
N GLU A 21 -15.88 7.91 25.24
CA GLU A 21 -16.37 8.34 26.55
C GLU A 21 -15.99 7.33 27.64
N SER A 22 -16.19 6.03 27.40
CA SER A 22 -15.75 4.97 28.31
C SER A 22 -14.24 5.00 28.54
N ALA A 23 -13.45 5.18 27.48
CA ALA A 23 -11.99 5.31 27.62
C ALA A 23 -11.56 6.53 28.46
N ARG A 24 -12.32 7.63 28.43
CA ARG A 24 -12.06 8.82 29.26
C ARG A 24 -12.46 8.58 30.72
N ILE A 25 -13.55 7.84 30.96
CA ILE A 25 -13.95 7.41 32.31
C ILE A 25 -12.88 6.50 32.92
N ASP A 26 -12.28 5.62 32.12
CA ASP A 26 -11.17 4.74 32.52
C ASP A 26 -9.81 5.48 32.67
N GLY A 27 -9.79 6.80 32.53
CA GLY A 27 -8.57 7.61 32.69
C GLY A 27 -7.50 7.39 31.61
N CYS A 28 -7.88 6.89 30.43
CA CYS A 28 -6.92 6.68 29.34
C CYS A 28 -6.40 8.02 28.78
N SER A 29 -5.07 8.14 28.67
CA SER A 29 -4.45 9.27 27.97
C SER A 29 -4.71 9.19 26.46
N GLY A 30 -4.67 10.33 25.75
CA GLY A 30 -4.93 10.38 24.31
C GLY A 30 -4.01 9.46 23.48
N TRP A 31 -2.77 9.26 23.94
CA TRP A 31 -1.84 8.31 23.32
C TRP A 31 -2.25 6.85 23.52
N ARG A 32 -2.74 6.51 24.72
CA ARG A 32 -3.27 5.17 25.02
C ARG A 32 -4.51 4.87 24.18
N VAL A 33 -5.42 5.85 24.04
CA VAL A 33 -6.61 5.74 23.17
C VAL A 33 -6.20 5.55 21.70
N ALA A 34 -5.19 6.29 21.21
CA ALA A 34 -4.74 6.13 19.83
C ALA A 34 -4.20 4.72 19.57
N LEU A 35 -3.28 4.23 20.41
CA LEU A 35 -2.61 2.94 20.19
C LEU A 35 -3.47 1.72 20.52
N HIS A 36 -4.29 1.78 21.57
CA HIS A 36 -5.00 0.60 22.09
C HIS A 36 -6.48 0.55 21.70
N ILE A 37 -7.05 1.67 21.22
CA ILE A 37 -8.47 1.73 20.82
C ILE A 37 -8.57 2.01 19.34
N LYS A 38 -8.04 3.14 18.86
CA LYS A 38 -8.18 3.53 17.45
C LYS A 38 -7.50 2.54 16.51
N ILE A 39 -6.21 2.25 16.72
CA ILE A 39 -5.44 1.37 15.81
C ILE A 39 -6.05 -0.03 15.71
N PRO A 40 -6.42 -0.73 16.80
CA PRO A 40 -7.04 -2.05 16.71
C PRO A 40 -8.41 -2.02 16.02
N LEU A 41 -9.25 -1.02 16.33
CA LEU A 41 -10.59 -0.90 15.73
C LEU A 41 -10.53 -0.62 14.22
N VAL A 42 -9.53 0.13 13.76
CA VAL A 42 -9.33 0.39 12.32
C VAL A 42 -8.33 -0.57 11.66
N ALA A 43 -7.89 -1.62 12.37
CA ALA A 43 -6.92 -2.57 11.85
C ALA A 43 -7.33 -3.15 10.48
N PRO A 44 -8.59 -3.54 10.22
CA PRO A 44 -9.00 -4.03 8.90
C PRO A 44 -8.78 -3.02 7.78
N ALA A 45 -9.06 -1.73 8.04
CA ALA A 45 -8.82 -0.65 7.10
C ALA A 45 -7.31 -0.37 6.90
N LEU A 46 -6.51 -0.48 7.96
CA LEU A 46 -5.05 -0.38 7.87
C LEU A 46 -4.45 -1.54 7.05
N VAL A 47 -4.94 -2.76 7.21
CA VAL A 47 -4.50 -3.91 6.41
C VAL A 47 -4.83 -3.68 4.93
N LEU A 48 -6.07 -3.30 4.63
CA LEU A 48 -6.52 -3.05 3.26
C LEU A 48 -5.69 -1.97 2.57
N THR A 49 -5.53 -0.82 3.24
CA THR A 49 -4.72 0.28 2.71
C THR A 49 -3.24 -0.06 2.61
N GLY A 50 -2.73 -0.91 3.50
CA GLY A 50 -1.37 -1.47 3.42
C GLY A 50 -1.17 -2.32 2.17
N ILE A 51 -2.12 -3.23 1.87
CA ILE A 51 -2.09 -4.05 0.65
C ILE A 51 -2.09 -3.16 -0.60
N PHE A 52 -3.01 -2.20 -0.68
CA PHE A 52 -3.07 -1.28 -1.82
C PHE A 52 -1.79 -0.44 -1.95
N SER A 53 -1.17 -0.06 -0.83
CA SER A 53 0.11 0.65 -0.85
C SER A 53 1.22 -0.23 -1.43
N ILE A 54 1.33 -1.49 -0.99
CA ILE A 54 2.33 -2.44 -1.52
C ILE A 54 2.16 -2.62 -3.02
N ILE A 55 0.93 -2.89 -3.47
CA ILE A 55 0.63 -3.06 -4.90
C ILE A 55 0.98 -1.79 -5.67
N GLY A 56 0.50 -0.63 -5.21
CA GLY A 56 0.73 0.65 -5.86
C GLY A 56 2.21 1.02 -5.96
N THR A 57 2.99 0.78 -4.92
CA THR A 57 4.43 1.06 -4.91
C THR A 57 5.19 0.13 -5.86
N LEU A 58 4.86 -1.17 -5.89
CA LEU A 58 5.51 -2.13 -6.80
C LEU A 58 5.13 -1.89 -8.27
N GLN A 59 3.96 -1.30 -8.51
CA GLN A 59 3.45 -0.98 -9.85
C GLN A 59 3.75 0.46 -10.31
N LEU A 60 4.60 1.19 -9.58
CA LEU A 60 4.92 2.58 -9.87
C LEU A 60 5.57 2.75 -11.26
N PHE A 61 4.94 3.55 -12.11
CA PHE A 61 5.28 3.70 -13.54
C PHE A 61 5.18 5.13 -14.03
N ASN A 62 4.05 5.79 -13.75
CA ASN A 62 3.76 7.13 -14.27
C ASN A 62 4.78 8.16 -13.78
N GLU A 63 5.13 8.14 -12.49
CA GLU A 63 6.03 9.12 -11.89
C GLU A 63 7.44 9.03 -12.49
N PRO A 64 8.10 7.84 -12.58
CA PRO A 64 9.38 7.71 -13.27
C PRO A 64 9.29 8.08 -14.74
N GLN A 65 8.23 7.65 -15.44
CA GLN A 65 8.07 7.94 -16.87
C GLN A 65 8.02 9.45 -17.11
N VAL A 66 7.16 10.17 -16.40
CA VAL A 66 7.01 11.63 -16.56
C VAL A 66 8.27 12.36 -16.11
N LEU A 67 8.87 11.97 -14.97
CA LEU A 67 10.06 12.65 -14.45
C LEU A 67 11.31 12.36 -15.27
N SER A 68 11.41 11.20 -15.95
CA SER A 68 12.54 10.88 -16.82
C SER A 68 12.70 11.85 -17.99
N ALA A 69 11.61 12.50 -18.42
CA ALA A 69 11.65 13.52 -19.47
C ALA A 69 12.36 14.81 -19.04
N ILE A 70 12.45 15.08 -17.73
CA ILE A 70 13.03 16.31 -17.18
C ILE A 70 14.27 16.06 -16.33
N SER A 71 14.66 14.80 -16.11
CA SER A 71 15.76 14.41 -15.25
C SER A 71 16.54 13.23 -15.81
N ASN A 72 17.84 13.45 -16.05
CA ASN A 72 18.75 12.41 -16.53
C ASN A 72 19.10 11.36 -15.46
N ASN A 73 18.70 11.56 -14.20
CA ASN A 73 18.95 10.62 -13.10
C ASN A 73 17.95 9.45 -13.10
N ILE A 74 16.83 9.56 -13.82
CA ILE A 74 15.82 8.50 -13.90
C ILE A 74 16.05 7.72 -15.18
N ASN A 75 16.76 6.59 -15.03
CA ASN A 75 17.04 5.69 -16.13
C ASN A 75 15.86 4.74 -16.42
N SER A 76 15.92 4.04 -17.54
CA SER A 76 14.90 3.06 -17.95
C SER A 76 14.72 1.88 -16.99
N SER A 77 15.66 1.66 -16.05
CA SER A 77 15.62 0.57 -15.06
C SER A 77 15.15 1.03 -13.68
N PHE A 78 14.66 2.27 -13.55
CA PHE A 78 14.34 2.87 -12.26
C PHE A 78 13.21 2.15 -11.50
N THR A 79 12.19 1.68 -12.22
CA THR A 79 11.20 0.74 -11.67
C THR A 79 10.97 -0.43 -12.61
N PRO A 80 10.53 -1.60 -12.09
CA PRO A 80 10.26 -2.77 -12.91
C PRO A 80 9.25 -2.51 -14.03
N ASN A 81 8.16 -1.78 -13.75
CA ASN A 81 7.18 -1.41 -14.76
C ASN A 81 7.75 -0.47 -15.83
N PHE A 82 8.59 0.49 -15.43
CA PHE A 82 9.23 1.39 -16.39
C PHE A 82 10.20 0.63 -17.30
N TYR A 83 10.92 -0.34 -16.74
CA TYR A 83 11.83 -1.21 -17.48
C TYR A 83 11.09 -2.14 -18.46
N ALA A 84 9.99 -2.75 -18.04
CA ALA A 84 9.16 -3.57 -18.91
C ALA A 84 8.62 -2.76 -20.10
N TYR A 85 8.17 -1.52 -19.86
CA TYR A 85 7.73 -0.60 -20.92
C TYR A 85 8.86 -0.25 -21.89
N TYR A 86 10.03 0.16 -21.38
CA TYR A 86 11.17 0.49 -22.23
C TYR A 86 11.64 -0.72 -23.06
N THR A 87 11.59 -1.91 -22.49
CA THR A 87 11.92 -3.15 -23.20
C THR A 87 10.93 -3.46 -24.33
N ALA A 88 9.63 -3.29 -24.08
CA ALA A 88 8.60 -3.54 -25.07
C ALA A 88 8.67 -2.56 -26.24
N PHE A 89 8.76 -1.26 -25.96
CA PHE A 89 8.58 -0.21 -26.96
C PHE A 89 9.87 0.51 -27.38
N GLY A 90 10.88 0.54 -26.52
CA GLY A 90 12.20 1.09 -26.85
C GLY A 90 13.08 0.08 -27.59
N ASN A 91 13.10 -1.17 -27.10
CA ASN A 91 13.92 -2.25 -27.67
C ASN A 91 13.14 -3.18 -28.62
N ASN A 92 11.84 -2.96 -28.84
CA ASN A 92 10.95 -3.84 -29.60
C ASN A 92 10.95 -5.32 -29.14
N ASN A 93 11.27 -5.58 -27.86
CA ASN A 93 11.32 -6.93 -27.30
C ASN A 93 10.09 -7.21 -26.43
N TYR A 94 8.96 -7.40 -27.10
CA TYR A 94 7.67 -7.65 -26.43
C TYR A 94 7.65 -8.95 -25.63
N TYR A 95 8.34 -10.00 -26.08
CA TYR A 95 8.37 -11.29 -25.39
C TYR A 95 9.10 -11.21 -24.05
N TYR A 96 10.25 -10.52 -24.01
CA TYR A 96 10.98 -10.31 -22.77
C TYR A 96 10.21 -9.39 -21.82
N ALA A 97 9.58 -8.33 -22.34
CA ALA A 97 8.71 -7.46 -21.55
C ALA A 97 7.50 -8.23 -20.95
N ALA A 98 6.89 -9.14 -21.70
CA ALA A 98 5.82 -9.98 -21.20
C ALA A 98 6.28 -10.89 -20.05
N ALA A 99 7.46 -11.51 -20.17
CA ALA A 99 8.04 -12.31 -19.11
C ALA A 99 8.32 -11.48 -17.84
N LEU A 100 8.87 -10.27 -17.98
CA LEU A 100 9.08 -9.35 -16.86
C LEU A 100 7.78 -8.99 -16.15
N SER A 101 6.72 -8.68 -16.90
CA SER A 101 5.40 -8.36 -16.33
C SER A 101 4.80 -9.52 -15.54
N VAL A 102 4.96 -10.75 -16.02
CA VAL A 102 4.50 -11.96 -15.29
C VAL A 102 5.29 -12.16 -14.01
N VAL A 103 6.62 -12.02 -14.04
CA VAL A 103 7.46 -12.11 -12.84
C VAL A 103 7.09 -11.02 -11.83
N LEU A 104 6.88 -9.79 -12.27
CA LEU A 104 6.47 -8.68 -11.40
C LEU A 104 5.09 -8.94 -10.77
N ALA A 105 4.14 -9.50 -11.52
CA ALA A 105 2.84 -9.88 -11.01
C ALA A 105 2.96 -10.95 -9.91
N LEU A 106 3.79 -11.98 -10.12
CA LEU A 106 4.06 -13.01 -9.12
C LEU A 106 4.71 -12.43 -7.86
N VAL A 107 5.72 -11.56 -8.01
CA VAL A 107 6.37 -10.89 -6.88
C VAL A 107 5.36 -10.07 -6.10
N THR A 108 4.58 -9.22 -6.79
CA THR A 108 3.53 -8.40 -6.15
C THR A 108 2.53 -9.27 -5.41
N PHE A 109 2.08 -10.37 -6.01
CA PHE A 109 1.18 -11.33 -5.38
C PHE A 109 1.78 -11.93 -4.11
N VAL A 110 3.02 -12.41 -4.14
CA VAL A 110 3.69 -13.01 -2.98
C VAL A 110 3.84 -12.00 -1.84
N PHE A 111 4.24 -10.76 -2.13
CA PHE A 111 4.36 -9.71 -1.13
C PHE A 111 3.01 -9.32 -0.52
N SER A 112 1.99 -9.07 -1.36
CA SER A 112 0.65 -8.73 -0.88
C SER A 112 0.02 -9.86 -0.08
N PHE A 113 0.15 -11.10 -0.54
CA PHE A 113 -0.37 -12.28 0.17
C PHE A 113 0.37 -12.54 1.48
N GLY A 114 1.70 -12.41 1.48
CA GLY A 114 2.53 -12.52 2.68
C GLY A 114 2.14 -11.48 3.72
N PHE A 115 1.98 -10.22 3.32
CA PHE A 115 1.53 -9.14 4.20
C PHE A 115 0.15 -9.42 4.81
N LEU A 116 -0.80 -9.85 3.98
CA LEU A 116 -2.15 -10.22 4.43
C LEU A 116 -2.09 -11.37 5.45
N ARG A 117 -1.33 -12.42 5.17
CA ARG A 117 -1.17 -13.58 6.06
C ARG A 117 -0.54 -13.22 7.41
N VAL A 118 0.48 -12.38 7.43
CA VAL A 118 1.13 -11.95 8.68
C VAL A 118 0.17 -11.11 9.53
N THR A 119 -0.56 -10.19 8.89
CA THR A 119 -1.41 -9.25 9.61
C THR A 119 -2.70 -9.90 10.12
N GLN A 120 -3.28 -10.86 9.39
CA GLN A 120 -4.44 -11.64 9.87
C GLN A 120 -4.11 -12.48 11.12
N ARG A 121 -2.87 -12.97 11.26
CA ARG A 121 -2.45 -13.74 12.46
C ARG A 121 -2.36 -12.88 13.71
N GLN A 122 -2.14 -11.57 13.57
CA GLN A 122 -2.08 -10.62 14.68
C GLN A 122 -3.47 -10.08 15.06
N ALA A 123 -4.41 -10.11 14.12
CA ALA A 123 -5.77 -9.61 14.33
C ALA A 123 -6.69 -10.59 15.10
N GLY A 124 -6.20 -11.76 15.53
CA GLY A 124 -6.86 -12.63 16.52
C GLY A 124 -8.36 -12.81 16.30
N VAL A 125 -8.73 -13.33 15.13
CA VAL A 125 -10.00 -14.03 14.92
C VAL A 125 -9.76 -15.52 15.09
#